data_AF-A0A928QGY1-F1
#
_entry.id   AF-A0A928QGY1-F1
#
_cell.length_a   1.000
_cell.length_b   1.000
_cell.length_c   1.000
_cell.angle_alpha   90.00
_cell.angle_beta   90.00
_cell.angle_gamma   90.00
#
_symmetry.space_group_name_H-M   'P 1'
#
loop_
_entity.id
_entity.type
_entity.pdbx_description
1 polymer ?
#
loop_
_entity_poly.entity_id
_entity_poly.type
_entity_poly.pdbx_seq_one_letter_code
_entity_poly.pdbx_strand_id
1 'polypeptide(L)'
;MFKDITFGQFFPGDSVIHRLDPKTKILITIAFIVILFVPQNIFGYLILGIFLFSSIFASKIPIKLVLKSVRPLLIIIVLTSILNLFYTQGEPLFEPIKFWFITISISLNGIKVTVFMILRIMFLIMGTSMLTYTTSPIVLTDGIESLLSPLKKIHIPVHEFSMMMTIALRFIPTLIEETEKIINAQKARGADFSSGGLIKRAKSLIPILVPLFVSAFRRADELAVAMECRCYRGDFNRTKFKIYKFSSIDFYAFFITVIVFGIVIILNFI
;
A
#
# COMPACT_ATOMS: atom_id res chain seq x y z
N MET A 1 -6.45 -13.46 -19.57
CA MET A 1 -7.33 -13.19 -18.40
C MET A 1 -6.54 -12.51 -17.28
N PHE A 2 -5.19 -12.48 -17.36
CA PHE A 2 -4.33 -11.87 -16.34
C PHE A 2 -3.57 -10.62 -16.82
N LYS A 3 -3.83 -10.12 -18.05
CA LYS A 3 -3.29 -8.84 -18.54
C LYS A 3 -3.68 -7.62 -17.67
N ASP A 4 -4.71 -7.76 -16.83
CA ASP A 4 -5.21 -6.70 -15.94
C ASP A 4 -4.76 -6.84 -14.48
N ILE A 5 -3.91 -7.82 -14.14
CA ILE A 5 -3.26 -7.79 -12.82
C ILE A 5 -2.17 -6.72 -12.87
N THR A 6 -2.60 -5.49 -12.65
CA THR A 6 -1.78 -4.29 -12.44
C THR A 6 -1.04 -4.43 -11.10
N PHE A 7 -0.06 -5.35 -11.06
CA PHE A 7 0.83 -5.48 -9.91
C PHE A 7 1.64 -4.20 -9.74
N GLY A 8 1.36 -3.49 -8.65
CA GLY A 8 1.94 -2.18 -8.37
C GLY A 8 1.48 -1.17 -9.40
N GLN A 9 0.36 -0.48 -9.14
CA GLN A 9 -0.19 0.63 -9.92
C GLN A 9 0.74 1.86 -9.91
N PHE A 10 2.03 1.67 -10.19
CA PHE A 10 2.97 2.74 -10.38
C PHE A 10 2.58 3.48 -11.66
N PHE A 11 2.23 4.75 -11.51
CA PHE A 11 2.02 5.63 -12.65
C PHE A 11 3.36 6.25 -12.99
N PRO A 12 3.95 5.93 -14.15
CA PRO A 12 5.17 6.58 -14.57
C PRO A 12 4.90 8.08 -14.76
N GLY A 13 5.64 8.90 -14.04
CA GLY A 13 5.52 10.36 -14.10
C GLY A 13 6.78 11.04 -13.60
N ASP A 14 7.02 12.27 -14.06
CA ASP A 14 8.25 13.04 -13.78
C ASP A 14 8.06 14.16 -12.75
N SER A 15 7.05 14.05 -11.89
CA SER A 15 6.75 15.12 -10.94
C SER A 15 7.80 15.25 -9.82
N VAL A 16 7.76 16.38 -9.10
CA VAL A 16 8.65 16.65 -7.96
C VAL A 16 8.57 15.51 -6.94
N ILE A 17 7.36 14.99 -6.71
CA ILE A 17 7.13 13.90 -5.78
C ILE A 17 7.63 12.57 -6.34
N HIS A 18 7.55 12.30 -7.65
CA HIS A 18 8.13 11.08 -8.21
C HIS A 18 9.65 11.04 -8.01
N ARG A 19 10.33 12.20 -8.06
CA ARG A 19 11.78 12.36 -7.91
C ARG A 19 12.31 12.29 -6.48
N LEU A 20 11.44 12.36 -5.46
CA LEU A 20 11.86 12.22 -4.05
C LEU A 20 12.50 10.85 -3.80
N ASP A 21 13.44 10.82 -2.85
CA ASP A 21 14.04 9.59 -2.33
C ASP A 21 12.93 8.69 -1.75
N PRO A 22 12.88 7.40 -2.14
CA PRO A 22 11.91 6.44 -1.62
C PRO A 22 11.85 6.38 -0.09
N LYS A 23 12.99 6.55 0.60
CA LYS A 23 13.04 6.58 2.06
C LYS A 23 12.22 7.74 2.63
N THR A 24 12.38 8.92 2.05
CA THR A 24 11.67 10.13 2.45
C THR A 24 10.16 9.95 2.27
N LYS A 25 9.74 9.38 1.13
CA LYS A 25 8.31 9.09 0.89
C LYS A 25 7.75 8.12 1.92
N ILE A 26 8.44 7.00 2.18
CA ILE A 26 8.00 6.00 3.16
C ILE A 26 7.87 6.65 4.54
N LEU A 27 8.87 7.41 4.99
CA LEU A 27 8.85 8.08 6.28
C LEU A 27 7.72 9.11 6.38
N ILE A 28 7.51 9.93 5.35
CA ILE A 28 6.40 10.90 5.30
C ILE A 28 5.06 10.18 5.33
N THR A 29 4.88 9.09 4.57
CA THR A 29 3.63 8.32 4.58
C THR A 29 3.37 7.67 5.93
N ILE A 30 4.37 7.08 6.58
CA ILE A 30 4.24 6.51 7.93
C ILE A 30 3.87 7.61 8.93
N ALA A 31 4.58 8.74 8.90
CA ALA A 31 4.30 9.87 9.79
C ALA A 31 2.89 10.43 9.52
N PHE A 32 2.43 10.46 8.27
CA PHE A 32 1.07 10.86 7.90
C PHE A 32 0.00 9.89 8.44
N ILE A 33 0.26 8.58 8.42
CA ILE A 33 -0.64 7.60 9.03
C ILE A 33 -0.77 7.85 10.54
N VAL A 34 0.35 8.11 11.22
CA VAL A 34 0.36 8.37 12.67
C VAL A 34 -0.36 9.68 13.00
N ILE A 35 -0.06 10.76 12.29
CA ILE A 35 -0.62 12.09 12.60
C ILE A 35 -2.14 12.13 12.38
N LEU A 36 -2.71 11.32 11.49
CA LEU A 36 -4.16 11.27 11.25
C LEU A 36 -4.99 10.87 12.47
N PHE A 37 -4.37 10.25 13.48
CA PHE A 37 -5.03 9.87 14.72
C PHE A 37 -4.99 10.95 15.80
N VAL A 38 -4.18 11.99 15.63
CA VAL A 38 -3.98 13.05 16.63
C VAL A 38 -5.12 14.09 16.65
N PRO A 39 -5.58 14.65 15.51
CA PRO A 39 -6.59 15.71 15.52
C PRO A 39 -7.92 15.28 16.15
N GLN A 40 -8.38 16.09 17.11
CA GLN A 40 -9.77 16.06 17.61
C GLN A 40 -10.60 17.24 17.08
N ASN A 41 -9.96 18.19 16.40
CA ASN A 41 -10.55 19.43 15.89
C ASN A 41 -10.72 19.41 14.36
N ILE A 42 -11.74 20.10 13.85
CA ILE A 42 -11.99 20.23 12.40
C ILE A 42 -10.82 20.89 11.66
N PHE A 43 -10.15 21.86 12.30
CA PHE A 43 -9.01 22.58 11.73
C PHE A 43 -7.80 21.66 11.47
N GLY A 44 -7.57 20.67 12.34
CA GLY A 44 -6.50 19.69 12.14
C GLY A 44 -6.73 18.83 10.90
N TYR A 45 -7.96 18.34 10.70
CA TYR A 45 -8.33 17.63 9.47
C TYR A 45 -8.26 18.52 8.23
N LEU A 46 -8.61 19.80 8.34
CA LEU A 46 -8.53 20.75 7.24
C LEU A 46 -7.08 20.95 6.78
N ILE A 47 -6.13 21.13 7.71
CA ILE A 47 -4.70 21.26 7.41
C ILE A 47 -4.13 19.98 6.79
N LEU A 48 -4.46 18.81 7.34
CA LEU A 48 -4.05 17.52 6.78
C LEU A 48 -4.64 17.30 5.37
N GLY A 49 -5.88 17.74 5.16
CA GLY A 49 -6.52 17.74 3.85
C GLY A 49 -5.75 18.62 2.86
N ILE A 50 -5.43 19.87 3.22
CA ILE A 50 -4.64 20.77 2.36
C ILE A 50 -3.28 20.15 2.01
N PHE A 51 -2.59 19.57 2.99
CA PHE A 51 -1.32 18.89 2.77
C PHE A 51 -1.46 17.73 1.77
N LEU A 52 -2.45 16.86 1.98
CA LEU A 52 -2.73 15.72 1.10
C LEU A 52 -3.08 16.18 -0.33
N PHE A 53 -4.00 17.12 -0.48
CA PHE A 53 -4.40 17.62 -1.80
C PHE A 53 -3.24 18.33 -2.50
N SER A 54 -2.49 19.17 -1.79
CA SER A 54 -1.27 19.81 -2.33
C SER A 54 -0.28 18.76 -2.83
N SER A 55 -0.07 17.69 -2.06
CA SER A 55 0.76 16.55 -2.46
C SER A 55 0.22 15.86 -3.74
N ILE A 56 -1.09 15.62 -3.84
CA ILE A 56 -1.70 15.04 -5.05
C ILE A 56 -1.49 15.94 -6.28
N PHE A 57 -1.69 17.25 -6.13
CA PHE A 57 -1.47 18.22 -7.21
C PHE A 57 0.00 18.28 -7.62
N ALA A 58 0.91 18.36 -6.65
CA ALA A 58 2.36 18.34 -6.90
C ALA A 58 2.82 17.03 -7.56
N SER A 59 2.07 15.93 -7.35
CA SER A 59 2.34 14.65 -7.99
C SER A 59 1.91 14.58 -9.45
N LYS A 60 1.07 15.51 -9.92
CA LYS A 60 0.44 15.47 -11.26
C LYS A 60 -0.35 14.19 -11.53
N ILE A 61 -0.82 13.51 -10.47
CA ILE A 61 -1.67 12.33 -10.60
C ILE A 61 -3.13 12.78 -10.77
N PRO A 62 -3.89 12.21 -11.72
CA PRO A 62 -5.30 12.56 -11.87
C PRO A 62 -6.07 12.26 -10.58
N ILE A 63 -6.70 13.28 -9.99
CA ILE A 63 -7.44 13.19 -8.71
C ILE A 63 -8.52 12.11 -8.77
N LYS A 64 -9.13 11.88 -9.95
CA LYS A 64 -10.12 10.81 -10.18
C LYS A 64 -9.58 9.43 -9.83
N LEU A 65 -8.28 9.20 -10.03
CA LEU A 65 -7.62 7.92 -9.78
C LEU A 65 -7.41 7.71 -8.28
N VAL A 66 -6.99 8.77 -7.59
CA VAL A 66 -6.89 8.78 -6.12
C VAL A 66 -8.27 8.60 -5.48
N LEU A 67 -9.31 9.27 -5.97
CA LEU A 67 -10.69 9.06 -5.50
C LEU A 67 -11.21 7.64 -5.77
N LYS A 68 -10.80 7.03 -6.89
CA LYS A 68 -11.17 5.63 -7.21
C LYS A 68 -10.60 4.64 -6.20
N SER A 69 -9.48 4.95 -5.54
CA SER A 69 -8.89 4.11 -4.48
C SER A 69 -9.80 3.97 -3.25
N VAL A 70 -10.69 4.93 -3.01
CA VAL A 70 -11.67 4.88 -1.90
C VAL A 70 -12.84 3.94 -2.22
N ARG A 71 -13.15 3.74 -3.50
CA ARG A 71 -14.35 3.00 -3.96
C ARG A 71 -14.50 1.60 -3.34
N PRO A 72 -13.47 0.74 -3.26
CA PRO A 72 -13.59 -0.59 -2.65
C PRO A 72 -13.93 -0.55 -1.15
N LEU A 73 -13.56 0.53 -0.47
CA LEU A 73 -13.74 0.71 0.97
C LEU A 73 -14.99 1.51 1.32
N LEU A 74 -15.78 1.96 0.35
CA LEU A 74 -17.04 2.69 0.59
C LEU A 74 -18.03 1.87 1.43
N ILE A 75 -18.09 0.55 1.22
CA ILE A 75 -18.96 -0.33 2.02
C ILE A 75 -18.57 -0.25 3.50
N ILE A 76 -17.27 -0.30 3.80
CA ILE A 76 -16.76 -0.19 5.17
C ILE A 76 -17.04 1.21 5.72
N ILE A 77 -16.76 2.27 4.96
CA ILE A 77 -17.00 3.66 5.39
C ILE A 77 -18.48 3.88 5.74
N VAL A 78 -19.41 3.44 4.88
CA VAL A 78 -20.85 3.58 5.11
C VAL A 78 -21.27 2.77 6.34
N LEU A 79 -20.83 1.51 6.44
CA LEU A 79 -21.14 0.66 7.58
C LEU A 79 -20.65 1.28 8.90
N THR A 80 -19.39 1.72 8.96
CA THR A 80 -18.84 2.34 10.16
C THR A 80 -19.52 3.66 10.48
N SER A 81 -19.91 4.43 9.47
CA SER A 81 -20.62 5.71 9.67
C SER A 81 -22.00 5.50 10.28
N ILE A 82 -22.75 4.53 9.78
CA ILE A 82 -24.06 4.15 10.34
C ILE A 82 -23.88 3.68 11.78
N LEU A 83 -22.91 2.80 12.04
CA LEU A 83 -22.65 2.30 13.39
C LEU A 83 -22.28 3.44 14.35
N ASN A 84 -21.36 4.34 13.99
CA ASN A 84 -21.00 5.45 14.87
C ASN A 84 -22.16 6.41 15.11
N LEU A 85 -23.00 6.67 14.11
CA LEU A 85 -24.13 7.57 14.26
C LEU A 85 -25.12 7.06 15.32
N PHE A 86 -25.32 5.74 15.39
CA PHE A 86 -26.30 5.12 16.28
C PHE A 86 -25.71 4.61 17.61
N TYR A 87 -24.45 4.18 17.65
CA TYR A 87 -23.83 3.57 18.83
C TYR A 87 -22.93 4.52 19.63
N THR A 88 -22.59 5.71 19.11
CA THR A 88 -21.76 6.66 19.87
C THR A 88 -22.58 7.33 20.96
N GLN A 89 -22.21 7.05 22.21
CA GLN A 89 -22.84 7.63 23.40
C GLN A 89 -22.53 9.14 23.47
N GLY A 90 -23.56 9.93 23.80
CA GLY A 90 -23.47 11.38 23.96
C GLY A 90 -24.82 11.96 24.37
N GLU A 91 -24.87 13.26 24.68
CA GLU A 91 -26.13 13.93 24.96
C GLU A 91 -27.08 13.86 23.75
N PRO A 92 -28.27 13.26 23.90
CA PRO A 92 -29.17 13.04 22.79
C PRO A 92 -29.86 14.37 22.40
N LEU A 93 -29.80 14.73 21.11
CA LEU A 93 -30.49 15.92 20.58
C LEU A 93 -32.01 15.75 20.51
N PHE A 94 -32.46 14.50 20.48
CA PHE A 94 -33.85 14.09 20.40
C PHE A 94 -34.13 13.11 21.53
N GLU A 95 -35.37 13.04 22.02
CA GLU A 95 -35.76 12.01 22.98
C GLU A 95 -35.39 10.62 22.44
N PRO A 96 -34.70 9.77 23.24
CA PRO A 96 -34.23 8.48 22.76
C PRO A 96 -35.42 7.59 22.42
N ILE A 97 -35.57 7.25 21.14
CA ILE A 97 -36.55 6.26 20.70
C ILE A 97 -36.02 4.90 21.14
N LYS A 98 -36.59 4.39 22.24
CA LYS A 98 -36.34 3.04 22.74
C LYS A 98 -37.15 2.04 21.92
N PHE A 99 -36.50 1.33 21.00
CA PHE A 99 -36.99 0.01 20.61
C PHE A 99 -36.39 -1.01 21.57
N TRP A 100 -37.16 -2.07 21.90
CA TRP A 100 -36.88 -3.12 22.91
C TRP A 100 -35.37 -3.33 23.19
N PHE A 101 -34.52 -3.55 22.17
CA PHE A 101 -33.07 -3.80 22.33
C PHE A 101 -32.12 -2.69 21.83
N ILE A 102 -32.63 -1.59 21.25
CA ILE A 102 -31.80 -0.54 20.62
C ILE A 102 -32.35 0.85 20.99
N THR A 103 -31.58 1.60 21.79
CA THR A 103 -31.75 3.05 21.95
C THR A 103 -31.10 3.76 20.77
N ILE A 104 -31.93 4.27 19.86
CA ILE A 104 -31.46 5.14 18.77
C ILE A 104 -31.47 6.57 19.32
N SER A 105 -30.29 7.08 19.69
CA SER A 105 -30.10 8.49 20.02
C SER A 105 -29.06 9.10 19.11
N ILE A 106 -29.50 10.01 18.23
CA ILE A 106 -28.58 10.83 17.44
C ILE A 106 -28.04 11.92 18.36
N SER A 107 -26.75 11.83 18.69
CA SER A 107 -26.04 12.83 19.48
C SER A 107 -25.18 13.73 18.59
N LEU A 108 -24.97 14.99 18.99
CA LEU A 108 -24.01 15.88 18.31
C LEU A 108 -22.61 15.26 18.29
N ASN A 109 -22.27 14.52 19.35
CA ASN A 109 -21.01 13.78 19.45
C ASN A 109 -20.93 12.66 18.41
N GLY A 110 -22.00 11.87 18.23
CA GLY A 110 -22.07 10.82 17.23
C GLY A 110 -21.90 11.33 15.80
N ILE A 111 -22.48 12.49 15.48
CA ILE A 111 -22.28 13.15 14.18
C ILE A 111 -20.82 13.58 14.01
N LYS A 112 -20.22 14.24 15.01
CA LYS A 112 -18.80 14.67 14.96
C LYS A 112 -17.85 13.48 14.76
N VAL A 113 -18.01 12.42 15.57
CA VAL A 113 -17.19 11.19 15.47
C VAL A 113 -17.35 10.53 14.11
N THR A 114 -18.58 10.48 13.58
CA THR A 114 -18.87 9.92 12.26
C THR A 114 -18.15 10.70 11.15
N VAL A 115 -18.29 12.03 11.14
CA VAL A 115 -17.63 12.89 10.13
C VAL A 115 -16.10 12.75 10.21
N PHE A 116 -15.53 12.79 11.41
CA PHE A 116 -14.09 12.64 11.59
C PHE A 116 -13.59 11.25 11.17
N MET A 117 -14.36 10.20 11.43
CA MET A 117 -13.99 8.85 10.98
C MET A 117 -14.01 8.74 9.46
N ILE A 118 -15.03 9.29 8.79
CA ILE A 118 -15.11 9.30 7.32
C ILE A 118 -13.89 10.02 6.74
N LEU A 119 -13.60 11.23 7.23
CA LEU A 119 -12.45 12.01 6.79
C LEU A 119 -11.14 11.27 7.03
N ARG A 120 -10.96 10.68 8.22
CA ARG A 120 -9.77 9.91 8.59
C ARG A 120 -9.55 8.74 7.65
N ILE A 121 -10.57 7.91 7.42
CA ILE A 121 -10.46 6.75 6.54
C ILE A 121 -10.18 7.20 5.11
N MET A 122 -10.88 8.22 4.61
CA MET A 122 -10.62 8.77 3.28
C MET A 122 -9.18 9.26 3.12
N PHE A 123 -8.68 10.08 4.04
CA PHE A 123 -7.31 10.59 3.99
C PHE A 123 -6.27 9.48 4.11
N LEU A 124 -6.50 8.48 4.97
CA LEU A 124 -5.61 7.33 5.10
C LEU A 124 -5.49 6.57 3.78
N ILE A 125 -6.61 6.28 3.12
CA ILE A 125 -6.62 5.54 1.84
C ILE A 125 -5.96 6.37 0.73
N MET A 126 -6.28 7.66 0.66
CA MET A 126 -5.70 8.55 -0.35
C MET A 126 -4.20 8.75 -0.15
N GLY A 127 -3.75 8.94 1.10
CA GLY A 127 -2.32 9.12 1.42
C GLY A 127 -1.49 7.85 1.18
N THR A 128 -2.04 6.68 1.52
CA THR A 128 -1.35 5.39 1.29
C THR A 128 -1.32 4.99 -0.18
N SER A 129 -2.41 5.21 -0.92
CA SER A 129 -2.45 4.96 -2.37
C SER A 129 -1.46 5.83 -3.14
N MET A 130 -1.21 7.06 -2.65
CA MET A 130 -0.22 7.96 -3.24
C MET A 130 1.20 7.37 -3.26
N LEU A 131 1.62 6.69 -2.18
CA LEU A 131 2.92 6.02 -2.13
C LEU A 131 3.03 4.94 -3.22
N THR A 132 1.96 4.14 -3.35
CA THR A 132 1.86 3.07 -4.35
C THR A 132 1.82 3.59 -5.79
N TYR A 133 1.20 4.75 -6.02
CA TYR A 133 1.13 5.37 -7.34
C TYR A 133 2.42 6.06 -7.76
N THR A 134 3.14 6.66 -6.82
CA THR A 134 4.36 7.45 -7.09
C THR A 134 5.67 6.67 -6.97
N THR A 135 5.63 5.42 -6.48
CA THR A 135 6.82 4.61 -6.22
C THR A 135 6.65 3.19 -6.73
N SER A 136 7.50 2.78 -7.66
CA SER A 136 7.46 1.40 -8.18
C SER A 136 7.79 0.37 -7.10
N PRO A 137 7.27 -0.87 -7.17
CA PRO A 137 7.50 -1.90 -6.16
C PRO A 137 8.99 -2.19 -5.89
N ILE A 138 9.83 -2.21 -6.95
CA ILE A 138 11.28 -2.45 -6.82
C ILE A 138 11.95 -1.30 -6.06
N VAL A 139 11.55 -0.07 -6.36
CA VAL A 139 12.08 1.13 -5.70
C VAL A 139 11.61 1.21 -4.24
N LEU A 140 10.38 0.76 -3.97
CA LEU A 140 9.83 0.66 -2.62
C LEU A 140 10.63 -0.35 -1.78
N THR A 141 10.95 -1.51 -2.34
CA THR A 141 11.76 -2.53 -1.64
C THR A 141 13.18 -2.05 -1.36
N ASP A 142 13.81 -1.35 -2.31
CA ASP A 142 15.12 -0.71 -2.07
C ASP A 142 15.06 0.31 -0.91
N GLY A 143 13.97 1.09 -0.85
CA GLY A 143 13.73 2.08 0.21
C GLY A 143 13.57 1.41 1.58
N ILE A 144 12.75 0.35 1.65
CA ILE A 144 12.56 -0.45 2.87
C ILE A 144 13.87 -1.09 3.32
N GLU A 145 14.64 -1.68 2.40
CA GLU A 145 15.97 -2.24 2.70
C GLU A 145 16.87 -1.19 3.34
N SER A 146 16.95 0.00 2.75
CA SER A 146 17.80 1.05 3.30
C SER A 146 17.34 1.52 4.68
N LEU A 147 16.04 1.56 4.94
CA LEU A 147 15.48 1.89 6.27
C LEU A 147 15.72 0.78 7.30
N LEU A 148 15.76 -0.48 6.86
CA LEU A 148 16.04 -1.63 7.71
C LEU A 148 17.54 -1.90 7.91
N SER A 149 18.42 -1.32 7.09
CA SER A 149 19.87 -1.46 7.21
C SER A 149 20.49 -1.27 8.62
N PRO A 150 20.04 -0.35 9.49
CA PRO A 150 20.55 -0.26 10.86
C PRO A 150 20.28 -1.53 11.70
N LEU A 151 19.23 -2.29 11.38
CA LEU A 151 18.91 -3.54 12.07
C LEU A 151 19.90 -4.66 11.75
N LYS A 152 20.77 -4.50 10.73
CA LYS A 152 21.90 -5.39 10.46
C LYS A 152 22.85 -5.51 11.66
N LYS A 153 22.95 -4.46 12.49
CA LYS A 153 23.74 -4.49 13.74
C LYS A 153 23.21 -5.48 14.78
N ILE A 154 21.92 -5.83 14.68
CA ILE A 154 21.24 -6.81 15.55
C ILE A 154 21.19 -8.18 14.85
N HIS A 155 22.11 -8.45 13.91
CA HIS A 155 22.22 -9.72 13.17
C HIS A 155 20.99 -10.09 12.32
N ILE A 156 20.17 -9.11 11.92
CA ILE A 156 19.06 -9.35 11.00
C ILE A 156 19.59 -9.37 9.55
N PRO A 157 19.28 -10.41 8.74
CA PRO A 157 19.80 -10.58 7.36
C PRO A 157 19.04 -9.70 6.34
N VAL A 158 19.16 -8.38 6.48
CA VAL A 158 18.42 -7.38 5.68
C VAL A 158 18.73 -7.49 4.19
N HIS A 159 19.99 -7.78 3.83
CA HIS A 159 20.43 -7.88 2.44
C HIS A 159 19.82 -9.10 1.74
N GLU A 160 19.82 -10.25 2.42
CA GLU A 160 19.22 -11.49 1.94
C GLU A 160 17.72 -11.32 1.71
N PHE A 161 17.01 -10.68 2.66
CA PHE A 161 15.59 -10.36 2.50
C PHE A 161 15.34 -9.45 1.29
N SER A 162 16.15 -8.40 1.12
CA SER A 162 16.02 -7.50 -0.04
C SER A 162 16.26 -8.22 -1.37
N MET A 163 17.26 -9.08 -1.42
CA MET A 163 17.54 -9.87 -2.60
C MET A 163 16.38 -10.81 -2.94
N MET A 164 15.89 -11.58 -1.95
CA MET A 164 14.75 -12.49 -2.16
C MET A 164 13.53 -11.74 -2.68
N MET A 165 13.23 -10.57 -2.10
CA MET A 165 12.12 -9.74 -2.54
C MET A 165 12.32 -9.17 -3.95
N THR A 166 13.52 -8.70 -4.28
CA THR A 166 13.85 -8.18 -5.61
C THR A 166 13.74 -9.28 -6.68
N ILE A 167 14.22 -10.49 -6.38
CA ILE A 167 14.10 -11.67 -7.23
C ILE A 167 12.63 -12.03 -7.42
N ALA A 168 11.85 -12.07 -6.33
CA ALA A 168 10.43 -12.36 -6.37
C ALA A 168 9.68 -11.35 -7.25
N LEU A 169 9.85 -10.05 -7.01
CA LEU A 169 9.20 -8.99 -7.80
C LEU A 169 9.54 -9.08 -9.29
N ARG A 170 10.79 -9.45 -9.64
CA ARG A 170 11.20 -9.66 -11.03
C ARG A 170 10.59 -10.92 -11.64
N PHE A 171 10.42 -11.99 -10.86
CA PHE A 171 9.87 -13.24 -11.38
C PHE A 171 8.34 -13.26 -11.46
N ILE A 172 7.63 -12.44 -10.67
CA ILE A 172 6.16 -12.38 -10.71
C ILE A 172 5.61 -12.22 -12.15
N PRO A 173 6.04 -11.22 -12.96
CA PRO A 173 5.58 -11.09 -14.34
C PRO A 173 5.85 -12.35 -15.17
N THR A 174 7.07 -12.90 -15.07
CA THR A 174 7.46 -14.10 -15.82
C THR A 174 6.68 -15.35 -15.42
N LEU A 175 6.27 -15.48 -14.15
CA LEU A 175 5.46 -16.59 -13.65
C LEU A 175 4.01 -16.47 -14.12
N ILE A 176 3.48 -15.24 -14.22
CA ILE A 176 2.15 -15.00 -14.77
C ILE A 176 2.11 -15.38 -16.25
N GLU A 177 3.10 -14.96 -17.03
CA GLU A 177 3.21 -15.32 -18.45
C GLU A 177 3.32 -16.84 -18.64
N GLU A 178 4.14 -17.52 -17.83
CA GLU A 178 4.27 -18.97 -17.85
C GLU A 178 2.95 -19.66 -17.48
N THR A 179 2.26 -19.14 -16.46
CA THR A 179 0.94 -19.64 -16.05
C THR A 179 -0.07 -19.51 -17.18
N GLU A 180 -0.11 -18.37 -17.89
CA GLU A 180 -0.98 -18.19 -19.05
C GLU A 180 -0.66 -19.17 -20.19
N LYS A 181 0.62 -19.42 -20.46
CA LYS A 181 1.05 -20.44 -21.45
C LYS A 181 0.59 -21.84 -21.06
N ILE A 182 0.78 -22.23 -19.80
CA ILE A 182 0.37 -23.55 -19.28
C ILE A 182 -1.15 -23.70 -19.35
N ILE A 183 -1.92 -22.69 -18.94
CA ILE A 183 -3.38 -22.70 -19.02
C ILE A 183 -3.84 -22.90 -20.47
N ASN A 184 -3.28 -22.15 -21.41
CA ASN A 184 -3.66 -22.25 -22.82
C ASN A 184 -3.27 -23.63 -23.42
N ALA A 185 -2.11 -24.17 -23.06
CA ALA A 185 -1.69 -25.50 -23.48
C ALA A 185 -2.61 -26.60 -22.94
N GLN A 186 -3.04 -26.51 -21.68
CA GLN A 186 -3.96 -27.49 -21.10
C GLN A 186 -5.37 -27.35 -21.69
N LYS A 187 -5.86 -26.13 -21.96
CA LYS A 187 -7.12 -25.91 -22.69
C LYS A 187 -7.10 -26.55 -24.08
N ALA A 188 -5.98 -26.44 -24.81
CA ALA A 188 -5.80 -27.09 -26.11
C ALA A 188 -5.81 -28.63 -26.01
N ARG A 189 -5.43 -29.18 -24.86
CA ARG A 189 -5.53 -30.62 -24.55
C ARG A 189 -6.91 -31.05 -24.02
N GLY A 190 -7.91 -30.18 -24.07
CA GLY A 190 -9.27 -30.48 -23.65
C GLY A 190 -9.53 -30.33 -22.15
N ALA A 191 -8.62 -29.73 -21.38
CA ALA A 191 -8.86 -29.44 -19.98
C ALA A 191 -9.87 -28.30 -19.82
N ASP A 192 -10.96 -28.56 -19.10
CA ASP A 192 -11.94 -27.55 -18.72
C ASP A 192 -11.73 -27.10 -17.27
N PHE A 193 -11.48 -25.81 -17.10
CA PHE A 193 -11.23 -25.15 -15.82
C PHE A 193 -12.47 -24.43 -15.26
N SER A 194 -13.51 -24.31 -16.08
CA SER A 194 -14.69 -23.48 -15.80
C SER A 194 -15.92 -24.30 -15.41
N SER A 195 -16.04 -25.55 -15.84
CA SER A 195 -17.21 -26.38 -15.53
C SER A 195 -17.05 -27.26 -14.29
N GLY A 196 -18.18 -27.61 -13.66
CA GLY A 196 -18.25 -28.56 -12.54
C GLY A 196 -18.28 -27.94 -11.15
N GLY A 197 -18.41 -28.79 -10.13
CA GLY A 197 -18.41 -28.41 -8.71
C GLY A 197 -17.04 -27.97 -8.19
N LEU A 198 -17.02 -27.39 -6.99
CA LEU A 198 -15.79 -26.83 -6.35
C LEU A 198 -14.62 -27.82 -6.32
N ILE A 199 -14.89 -29.10 -6.00
CA ILE A 199 -13.87 -30.15 -5.92
C ILE A 199 -13.27 -30.45 -7.31
N LYS A 200 -14.10 -30.51 -8.36
CA LYS A 200 -13.64 -30.76 -9.73
C LYS A 200 -12.78 -29.60 -10.24
N ARG A 201 -13.18 -28.36 -9.93
CA ARG A 201 -12.39 -27.15 -10.22
C ARG A 201 -11.06 -27.11 -9.45
N ALA A 202 -11.03 -27.55 -8.19
CA ALA A 202 -9.78 -27.65 -7.43
C ALA A 202 -8.83 -28.68 -8.07
N LYS A 203 -9.35 -29.86 -8.44
CA LYS A 203 -8.55 -30.89 -9.12
C LYS A 203 -8.05 -30.45 -10.50
N SER A 204 -8.81 -29.63 -11.23
CA SER A 204 -8.38 -29.11 -12.53
C SER A 204 -7.23 -28.10 -12.42
N LEU A 205 -6.88 -27.59 -11.25
CA LEU A 205 -5.70 -26.74 -11.08
C LEU A 205 -4.37 -27.53 -11.02
N ILE A 206 -4.42 -28.84 -10.71
CA ILE A 206 -3.21 -29.67 -10.56
C ILE A 206 -2.34 -29.68 -11.83
N PRO A 207 -2.89 -29.85 -13.06
CA PRO A 207 -2.11 -29.82 -14.30
C PRO A 207 -1.49 -28.46 -14.64
N ILE A 208 -1.89 -27.38 -13.95
CA ILE A 208 -1.26 -26.06 -14.05
C ILE A 208 -0.16 -25.93 -12.99
N LEU A 209 -0.49 -26.31 -11.76
CA LEU A 209 0.35 -26.10 -10.59
C LEU A 209 1.65 -26.93 -10.65
N VAL A 210 1.56 -28.20 -11.02
CA VAL A 210 2.73 -29.10 -11.06
C VAL A 210 3.78 -28.61 -12.08
N PRO A 211 3.45 -28.34 -13.36
CA PRO A 211 4.42 -27.79 -14.31
C PRO A 211 4.98 -26.43 -13.90
N LEU A 212 4.14 -25.56 -13.30
CA LEU A 212 4.58 -24.26 -12.83
C LEU A 212 5.65 -24.39 -11.72
N PHE A 213 5.46 -25.29 -10.76
CA PHE A 213 6.46 -25.56 -9.72
C PHE A 213 7.76 -26.11 -10.30
N VAL A 214 7.69 -27.09 -11.20
CA VAL A 214 8.89 -27.65 -11.84
C VAL A 214 9.66 -26.56 -12.60
N SER A 215 8.96 -25.72 -13.36
CA SER A 215 9.58 -24.58 -14.06
C SER A 215 10.16 -23.54 -13.09
N ALA A 216 9.50 -23.28 -11.96
CA ALA A 216 9.98 -22.34 -10.94
C ALA A 216 11.26 -22.85 -10.25
N PHE A 217 11.32 -24.14 -9.88
CA PHE A 217 12.52 -24.75 -9.30
C PHE A 217 13.68 -24.74 -10.28
N ARG A 218 13.45 -25.16 -11.53
CA ARG A 218 14.48 -25.10 -12.58
C ARG A 218 15.05 -23.69 -12.73
N ARG A 219 14.19 -22.67 -12.73
CA ARG A 219 14.62 -21.26 -12.83
C ARG A 219 15.38 -20.79 -11.59
N ALA A 220 15.02 -21.27 -10.40
CA ALA A 220 15.76 -20.99 -9.18
C ALA A 220 17.18 -21.58 -9.25
N ASP A 221 17.32 -22.83 -9.70
CA ASP A 221 18.61 -23.50 -9.88
C ASP A 221 19.48 -22.79 -10.93
N GLU A 222 18.90 -22.49 -12.10
CA GLU A 222 19.58 -21.72 -13.16
C GLU A 222 20.05 -20.35 -12.66
N LEU A 223 19.21 -19.65 -11.88
CA LEU A 223 19.58 -18.36 -11.30
C LEU A 223 20.70 -18.52 -10.26
N ALA A 224 20.63 -19.53 -9.40
CA ALA A 224 21.63 -19.79 -8.37
C ALA A 224 23.01 -20.08 -9.00
N VAL A 225 23.06 -21.00 -9.97
CA VAL A 225 24.29 -21.32 -10.70
C VAL A 225 24.82 -20.08 -11.45
N ALA A 226 23.95 -19.30 -12.09
CA ALA A 226 24.36 -18.07 -12.76
C ALA A 226 24.91 -17.00 -11.79
N MET A 227 24.37 -16.94 -10.57
CA MET A 227 24.87 -16.06 -9.51
C MET A 227 26.25 -16.52 -9.03
N GLU A 228 26.46 -17.82 -8.82
CA GLU A 228 27.75 -18.40 -8.44
C GLU A 228 28.83 -18.17 -9.51
N CYS A 229 28.50 -18.38 -10.80
CA CYS A 229 29.39 -18.09 -11.92
C CYS A 229 29.77 -16.60 -12.02
N ARG A 230 28.92 -15.69 -11.51
CA ARG A 230 29.20 -14.26 -11.39
C ARG A 230 29.90 -13.89 -10.08
N CYS A 231 30.45 -14.87 -9.37
CA CYS A 231 31.14 -14.72 -8.10
C CYS A 231 30.26 -14.09 -7.00
N TYR A 232 28.95 -14.36 -7.01
CA TYR A 232 28.05 -13.87 -5.96
C TYR A 232 28.32 -14.63 -4.64
N ARG A 233 28.86 -13.95 -3.62
CA ARG A 233 29.24 -14.53 -2.31
C ARG A 233 28.43 -13.98 -1.13
N GLY A 234 27.20 -13.53 -1.35
CA GLY A 234 26.40 -12.87 -0.30
C GLY A 234 26.84 -11.42 -0.06
N ASP A 235 26.56 -10.90 1.14
CA ASP A 235 26.67 -9.48 1.53
C ASP A 235 28.11 -8.98 1.85
N PHE A 236 29.11 -9.87 1.87
CA PHE A 236 30.47 -9.47 2.19
C PHE A 236 31.09 -8.58 1.10
N ASN A 237 31.44 -7.34 1.48
CA ASN A 237 32.19 -6.38 0.67
C ASN A 237 31.53 -5.99 -0.68
N ARG A 238 30.19 -5.88 -0.71
CA ARG A 238 29.45 -5.49 -1.92
C ARG A 238 29.30 -3.97 -2.08
N THR A 239 29.27 -3.52 -3.32
CA THR A 239 28.86 -2.15 -3.71
C THR A 239 27.48 -2.17 -4.36
N LYS A 240 26.69 -1.09 -4.18
CA LYS A 240 25.38 -0.93 -4.82
C LYS A 240 25.51 -0.13 -6.13
N PHE A 241 24.93 -0.64 -7.21
CA PHE A 241 24.88 0.07 -8.49
C PHE A 241 23.91 1.26 -8.45
N LYS A 242 22.72 1.07 -7.87
CA LYS A 242 21.71 2.13 -7.71
C LYS A 242 21.76 2.67 -6.28
N ILE A 243 22.16 3.92 -6.14
CA ILE A 243 22.26 4.61 -4.85
C ILE A 243 21.27 5.77 -4.86
N TYR A 244 20.31 5.77 -3.94
CA TYR A 244 19.41 6.89 -3.72
C TYR A 244 20.11 7.89 -2.80
N LYS A 245 20.49 9.05 -3.37
CA LYS A 245 21.12 10.14 -2.64
C LYS A 245 20.03 11.10 -2.18
N PHE A 246 20.15 11.54 -0.93
CA PHE A 246 19.27 12.55 -0.36
C PHE A 246 19.49 13.88 -1.08
N SER A 247 18.47 14.38 -1.76
CA SER A 247 18.49 15.62 -2.52
C SER A 247 17.99 16.79 -1.66
N SER A 248 18.28 18.03 -2.05
CA SER A 248 17.72 19.23 -1.41
C SER A 248 16.19 19.22 -1.43
N ILE A 249 15.58 18.61 -2.45
CA ILE A 249 14.12 18.45 -2.56
C ILE A 249 13.57 17.57 -1.42
N ASP A 250 14.33 16.54 -1.02
CA ASP A 250 13.95 15.68 0.11
C ASP A 250 13.99 16.42 1.44
N PHE A 251 15.00 17.30 1.60
CA PHE A 251 15.09 18.16 2.78
C PHE A 251 13.89 19.09 2.89
N TYR A 252 13.52 19.78 1.80
CA TYR A 252 12.33 20.64 1.79
C TYR A 252 11.04 19.86 2.04
N ALA A 253 10.87 18.69 1.44
CA ALA A 253 9.69 17.84 1.67
C ALA A 253 9.57 17.39 3.13
N PHE A 254 10.70 17.00 3.74
CA PHE A 254 10.73 16.61 5.15
C PHE A 254 10.43 17.81 6.07
N PHE A 255 11.05 18.96 5.80
CA PHE A 255 10.86 20.18 6.58
C PHE A 255 9.41 20.67 6.55
N ILE A 256 8.78 20.70 5.37
CA ILE A 256 7.35 21.04 5.22
C ILE A 256 6.47 20.06 6.01
N THR A 257 6.78 18.76 5.93
CA THR A 257 6.04 17.73 6.66
C THR A 257 6.10 17.95 8.17
N VAL A 258 7.29 18.23 8.71
CA VAL A 258 7.50 18.49 10.14
C VAL A 258 6.75 19.75 10.59
N ILE A 259 6.79 20.84 9.81
CA ILE A 259 6.07 22.07 10.13
C ILE A 259 4.56 21.81 10.17
N VAL A 260 4.00 21.19 9.14
CA VAL A 260 2.57 20.92 9.04
C VAL A 260 2.12 20.06 10.21
N PHE A 261 2.87 19.01 10.54
CA PHE A 261 2.49 18.11 11.64
C PHE A 261 2.66 18.78 13.01
N GLY A 262 3.69 19.61 13.18
CA GLY A 262 3.86 20.45 14.37
C GLY A 262 2.68 21.39 14.60
N ILE A 263 2.21 22.06 13.54
CA ILE A 263 1.02 22.93 13.61
C ILE A 263 -0.23 22.13 14.01
N VAL A 264 -0.43 20.95 13.43
CA VAL A 264 -1.56 20.08 13.75
C VAL A 264 -1.54 19.65 15.22
N ILE A 265 -0.36 19.32 15.76
CA ILE A 265 -0.21 18.97 17.17
C ILE A 265 -0.52 20.17 18.06
N ILE A 266 0.03 21.35 17.76
CA ILE A 266 -0.20 22.58 18.54
C ILE A 266 -1.70 22.93 18.57
N LEU A 267 -2.39 22.86 17.43
CA LEU A 267 -3.83 23.11 17.33
C LEU A 267 -4.72 22.08 18.04
N ASN A 268 -4.14 20.97 18.49
CA ASN A 268 -4.83 19.98 19.30
C ASN A 268 -4.66 20.24 20.81
N PHE A 269 -3.61 20.96 21.20
CA PHE A 269 -3.37 21.36 22.59
C PHE A 269 -4.03 22.69 22.96
N ILE A 270 -4.32 23.54 21.97
CA ILE A 270 -5.10 24.79 22.11
C ILE A 270 -6.58 24.47 21.99
#